data_AF-A0AAU5VKJ4-F1
#
_entry.id   AF-A0AAU5VKJ4-F1
#
_cell.length_a   1.000
_cell.length_b   1.000
_cell.length_c   1.000
_cell.angle_alpha   90.00
_cell.angle_beta   90.00
_cell.angle_gamma   90.00
#
_symmetry.space_group_name_H-M   'P 1'
#
loop_
_entity.id
_entity.type
_entity.pdbx_description
1 polymer ?
#
loop_
_entity_poly.entity_id
_entity_poly.type
_entity_poly.pdbx_seq_one_letter_code
_entity_poly.pdbx_strand_id
1 'polypeptide(L)'
;MLAVHVVAANIQDRDGAKRSLLWTRLDHPGVQKIWADQGFAGRLVEWSRTILGRELEIVRKAPDQRGFQVQPKRWAVERTFSWLTAHRRLARDYEISPARSETMIRWAMIGIMVRRLTRGRPATRPGRRLLLRDVP
;
A
#
# COMPACT_ATOMS: atom_id res chain seq x y z
N MET A 1 6.89 2.51 -5.87
CA MET A 1 7.01 1.64 -4.68
C MET A 1 8.40 1.85 -4.14
N LEU A 2 8.54 2.10 -2.83
CA LEU A 2 9.84 2.43 -2.23
C LEU A 2 10.50 1.22 -1.58
N ALA A 3 9.72 0.42 -0.85
CA ALA A 3 10.15 -0.84 -0.25
C ALA A 3 9.03 -1.88 -0.34
N VAL A 4 9.42 -3.16 -0.30
CA VAL A 4 8.52 -4.31 -0.14
C VAL A 4 9.21 -5.33 0.76
N HIS A 5 8.45 -5.93 1.67
CA HIS A 5 8.90 -7.01 2.52
C HIS A 5 7.75 -8.00 2.63
N VAL A 6 8.00 -9.27 2.28
CA VAL A 6 7.03 -10.36 2.45
C VAL A 6 7.49 -11.22 3.62
N VAL A 7 6.56 -11.53 4.51
CA VAL A 7 6.79 -12.34 5.71
C VAL A 7 5.87 -13.54 5.72
N ALA A 8 6.21 -14.55 6.52
CA ALA A 8 5.33 -15.69 6.75
C ALA A 8 4.01 -15.24 7.41
N ALA A 9 2.92 -15.94 7.13
CA ALA A 9 1.57 -15.57 7.58
C ALA A 9 1.37 -15.59 9.10
N ASN A 10 2.26 -16.24 9.86
CA ASN A 10 2.23 -16.26 11.32
C ASN A 10 2.88 -15.00 11.94
N ILE A 11 3.52 -14.14 11.15
CA ILE A 11 4.12 -12.90 11.61
C ILE A 11 3.06 -11.81 11.56
N GLN A 12 2.86 -11.11 12.68
CA GLN A 12 1.94 -9.99 12.73
C GLN A 12 2.47 -8.82 11.88
N ASP A 13 1.56 -8.13 11.18
CA ASP A 13 1.89 -7.01 10.29
C ASP A 13 2.77 -5.95 10.98
N ARG A 14 2.45 -5.63 12.24
CA ARG A 14 3.21 -4.66 13.04
C ARG A 14 4.67 -5.07 13.28
N ASP A 15 4.97 -6.36 13.34
CA ASP A 15 6.33 -6.86 13.52
C ASP A 15 7.05 -6.95 12.17
N GLY A 16 6.35 -7.41 11.12
CA GLY A 16 6.88 -7.47 9.75
C GLY A 16 7.22 -6.10 9.15
N ALA A 17 6.47 -5.06 9.51
CA ALA A 17 6.67 -3.70 9.01
C ALA A 17 8.00 -3.06 9.44
N LYS A 18 8.60 -3.47 10.56
CA LYS A 18 9.84 -2.83 11.05
C LYS A 18 10.94 -2.82 9.98
N ARG A 19 11.09 -3.92 9.25
CA ARG A 19 12.14 -4.06 8.25
C ARG A 19 11.87 -3.24 6.99
N SER A 20 10.63 -3.16 6.51
CA SER A 20 10.29 -2.28 5.38
C SER A 20 10.39 -0.80 5.74
N LEU A 21 10.03 -0.42 6.97
CA LEU A 21 10.20 0.94 7.47
C LEU A 21 11.67 1.32 7.65
N LEU A 22 12.50 0.40 8.15
CA LEU A 22 13.94 0.61 8.26
C LEU A 22 14.57 0.83 6.88
N TRP A 23 14.28 -0.03 5.90
CA TRP A 23 14.77 0.16 4.53
C TRP A 23 14.28 1.46 3.91
N THR A 24 13.01 1.82 4.12
CA THR A 24 12.48 3.10 3.66
C THR A 24 13.26 4.27 4.26
N ARG A 25 13.62 4.21 5.55
CA ARG A 25 14.41 5.24 6.22
C ARG A 25 15.84 5.35 5.67
N LEU A 26 16.46 4.22 5.33
CA LEU A 26 17.83 4.18 4.82
C LEU A 26 17.91 4.64 3.37
N ASP A 27 17.04 4.12 2.51
CA ASP A 27 17.09 4.37 1.06
C ASP A 27 16.37 5.66 0.67
N HIS A 28 15.36 6.07 1.45
CA HIS A 28 14.49 7.22 1.17
C HIS A 28 14.39 8.13 2.38
N PRO A 29 15.50 8.75 2.84
CA PRO A 29 15.55 9.49 4.10
C PRO A 29 14.58 10.68 4.18
N GLY A 30 14.15 11.22 3.02
CA GLY A 30 13.16 12.29 2.94
C GLY A 30 11.72 11.89 3.31
N VAL A 31 11.41 10.58 3.41
CA VAL A 31 10.09 10.13 3.87
C VAL A 31 10.00 10.38 5.37
N GLN A 32 9.19 11.35 5.79
CA GLN A 32 9.02 11.73 7.21
C GLN A 32 7.74 11.17 7.84
N LYS A 33 6.67 11.08 7.05
CA LYS A 33 5.33 10.71 7.50
C LYS A 33 4.82 9.47 6.75
N ILE A 34 4.28 8.52 7.50
CA ILE A 34 3.76 7.24 7.01
C ILE A 34 2.34 7.07 7.55
N TRP A 35 1.40 6.68 6.69
CA TRP A 35 0.06 6.29 7.11
C TRP A 35 -0.07 4.78 7.09
N ALA A 36 -0.68 4.21 8.12
CA ALA A 36 -0.99 2.79 8.21
C ALA A 36 -2.39 2.56 8.77
N ASP A 37 -2.97 1.39 8.54
CA ASP A 37 -4.27 1.04 9.10
C ASP A 37 -4.16 0.58 10.58
N GLN A 38 -5.30 0.26 11.17
CA GLN A 38 -5.41 -0.14 12.57
C GLN A 38 -4.60 -1.40 12.93
N GLY A 39 -4.30 -2.29 11.98
CA GLY A 39 -3.49 -3.50 12.20
C GLY A 39 -2.04 -3.21 12.59
N PHE A 40 -1.53 -2.03 12.22
CA PHE A 40 -0.18 -1.57 12.54
C PHE A 40 -0.10 -0.78 13.87
N ALA A 41 -1.20 -0.65 14.60
CA ALA A 41 -1.24 0.09 15.85
C ALA A 41 -0.41 -0.56 16.97
N GLY A 42 -0.12 0.24 18.01
CA GLY A 42 0.59 -0.20 19.22
C GLY A 42 2.09 0.09 19.14
N ARG A 43 2.92 -0.87 19.59
CA ARG A 43 4.37 -0.68 19.78
C ARG A 43 5.12 -0.21 18.54
N LEU A 44 4.61 -0.47 17.33
CA LEU A 44 5.24 -0.03 16.09
C LEU A 44 5.25 1.51 15.94
N VAL A 45 4.20 2.20 16.41
CA VAL A 45 4.12 3.66 16.35
C VAL A 45 5.24 4.30 17.17
N GLU A 46 5.39 3.84 18.41
CA GLU A 46 6.44 4.33 19.30
C GLU A 46 7.83 3.96 18.78
N TRP A 47 8.00 2.74 18.28
CA TRP A 47 9.26 2.30 17.67
C TRP A 47 9.63 3.15 16.44
N SER A 48 8.67 3.49 15.57
CA SER A 48 8.90 4.36 14.42
C SER A 48 9.38 5.75 14.84
N ARG A 49 8.76 6.30 15.90
CA ARG A 49 9.13 7.62 16.42
C ARG A 49 10.52 7.60 17.07
N THR A 50 10.79 6.62 17.93
CA THR A 50 12.01 6.58 18.76
C THR A 50 13.23 6.10 17.99
N ILE A 51 13.08 5.06 17.16
CA ILE A 51 14.20 4.42 16.47
C ILE A 51 14.42 5.00 15.09
N LEU A 52 13.35 5.23 14.32
CA LEU A 52 13.48 5.76 12.96
C LEU A 52 13.41 7.29 12.90
N GLY A 53 12.88 7.94 13.94
CA GLY A 53 12.58 9.37 13.91
C GLY A 53 11.52 9.71 12.87
N ARG A 54 10.49 8.85 12.70
CA ARG A 54 9.44 8.98 11.67
C ARG A 54 8.05 8.92 12.27
N GLU A 55 7.17 9.79 11.76
CA GLU A 55 5.77 9.84 12.16
C GLU A 55 4.99 8.71 11.48
N LEU A 56 4.49 7.77 12.29
CA LEU A 56 3.55 6.74 11.84
C LEU A 56 2.15 7.08 12.34
N GLU A 57 1.30 7.56 11.43
CA GLU A 57 -0.09 7.89 11.69
C GLU A 57 -0.99 6.68 11.42
N ILE A 58 -1.74 6.25 12.43
CA ILE A 58 -2.71 5.16 12.28
C ILE A 58 -4.06 5.73 11.87
N VAL A 59 -4.50 5.41 10.66
CA VAL A 59 -5.82 5.76 10.13
C VAL A 59 -6.86 4.85 10.77
N ARG A 60 -7.77 5.44 11.56
CA ARG A 60 -8.84 4.73 12.28
C ARG A 60 -10.20 5.06 11.70
N LYS A 61 -11.15 4.15 11.91
CA LYS A 61 -12.59 4.45 11.74
C LYS A 61 -13.01 5.48 12.81
N ALA A 62 -13.99 6.33 12.48
CA ALA A 62 -14.57 7.19 13.49
C ALA A 62 -15.27 6.33 14.57
N PRO A 63 -15.16 6.66 15.87
CA PRO A 63 -15.68 5.83 16.97
C PRO A 63 -17.19 5.56 16.88
N ASP A 64 -17.94 6.50 16.31
CA ASP A 64 -19.39 6.53 16.16
C ASP A 64 -19.85 6.14 14.74
N GLN A 65 -18.93 5.72 13.87
CA GLN A 65 -19.23 5.40 12.47
C GLN A 65 -20.21 4.23 12.35
N ARG A 66 -21.41 4.51 11.83
CA ARG A 66 -22.36 3.49 11.39
C ARG A 66 -22.28 3.32 9.88
N GLY A 67 -22.17 2.06 9.42
CA GLY A 67 -22.05 1.75 7.99
C GLY A 67 -20.68 2.09 7.39
N PHE A 68 -20.61 2.12 6.06
CA PHE A 68 -19.38 2.36 5.33
C PHE A 68 -19.09 3.86 5.22
N GLN A 69 -17.91 4.27 5.68
CA GLN A 69 -17.35 5.61 5.46
C GLN A 69 -15.98 5.48 4.82
N VAL A 70 -15.71 6.35 3.85
CA VAL A 70 -14.41 6.40 3.17
C VAL A 70 -13.35 6.88 4.14
N GLN A 71 -12.36 6.04 4.41
CA GLN A 71 -11.22 6.41 5.25
C GLN A 71 -10.23 7.29 4.47
N PRO A 72 -9.67 8.34 5.10
CA PRO A 72 -8.64 9.16 4.49
C PRO A 72 -7.46 8.31 4.01
N LYS A 73 -6.94 8.62 2.81
CA LYS A 73 -5.74 8.00 2.19
C LYS A 73 -5.81 6.50 1.90
N ARG A 74 -6.81 5.75 2.39
CA ARG A 74 -6.99 4.31 2.16
C ARG A 74 -7.02 3.93 0.67
N TRP A 75 -7.57 4.80 -0.17
CA TRP A 75 -7.59 4.60 -1.62
C TRP A 75 -6.21 4.35 -2.22
N ALA A 76 -5.12 4.88 -1.62
CA ALA A 76 -3.77 4.71 -2.14
C ALA A 76 -3.27 3.27 -1.97
N VAL A 77 -3.60 2.65 -0.84
CA VAL A 77 -3.31 1.25 -0.55
C VAL A 77 -4.12 0.34 -1.46
N GLU A 78 -5.44 0.54 -1.51
CA GLU A 78 -6.36 -0.26 -2.34
C GLU A 78 -6.01 -0.18 -3.83
N ARG A 79 -5.60 0.99 -4.31
CA ARG A 79 -5.13 1.18 -5.69
C ARG A 79 -3.85 0.39 -5.96
N THR A 80 -2.92 0.37 -5.02
CA THR A 80 -1.68 -0.40 -5.16
C THR A 80 -2.00 -1.88 -5.26
N PHE A 81 -2.85 -2.41 -4.37
CA PHE A 81 -3.31 -3.80 -4.46
C PHE A 81 -4.06 -4.09 -5.76
N SER A 82 -4.89 -3.17 -6.24
CA SER A 82 -5.59 -3.32 -7.53
C SER A 82 -4.62 -3.43 -8.71
N TRP A 83 -3.49 -2.73 -8.67
CA TRP A 83 -2.45 -2.89 -9.69
C TRP A 83 -1.71 -4.22 -9.58
N LEU A 84 -1.46 -4.70 -8.36
CA LEU A 84 -0.84 -6.00 -8.13
C LEU A 84 -1.76 -7.12 -8.60
N THR A 85 -3.04 -7.13 -8.22
CA THR A 85 -3.99 -8.17 -8.62
C THR A 85 -4.31 -8.16 -10.12
N ALA A 86 -4.22 -6.99 -10.78
CA ALA A 86 -4.29 -6.91 -12.24
C ALA A 86 -3.12 -7.60 -12.96
N HIS A 87 -1.99 -7.81 -12.26
CA HIS A 87 -0.93 -8.66 -12.77
C HIS A 87 -1.29 -10.13 -12.50
N ARG A 88 -1.60 -10.90 -13.56
CA ARG A 88 -2.17 -12.26 -13.46
C ARG A 88 -1.46 -13.18 -12.45
N ARG A 89 -0.14 -13.09 -12.34
CA ARG A 89 0.67 -13.90 -11.41
C ARG A 89 0.58 -13.48 -9.95
N LEU A 90 0.09 -12.27 -9.66
CA LEU A 90 -0.12 -11.75 -8.31
C LEU A 90 -1.61 -11.71 -7.92
N ALA A 91 -2.51 -12.20 -8.78
CA ALA A 91 -3.93 -12.34 -8.45
C ALA A 91 -4.16 -13.31 -7.28
N ARG A 92 -3.24 -14.27 -7.10
CA ARG A 92 -3.10 -15.14 -5.92
C ARG A 92 -1.60 -15.25 -5.62
N ASP A 93 -1.27 -15.57 -4.37
CA ASP A 93 0.11 -15.89 -4.03
C ASP A 93 0.42 -17.32 -4.48
N TYR A 94 1.23 -17.44 -5.52
CA TYR A 94 1.69 -18.73 -6.06
C TYR A 94 3.11 -19.07 -5.61
N GLU A 95 3.81 -18.13 -4.97
CA GLU A 95 5.22 -18.26 -4.68
C GLU A 95 5.43 -18.90 -3.31
N ILE A 96 6.24 -19.96 -3.25
CA ILE A 96 6.54 -20.65 -1.97
C ILE A 96 7.55 -19.87 -1.13
N SER A 97 8.37 -19.02 -1.76
CA SER A 97 9.43 -18.26 -1.06
C SER A 97 9.08 -16.78 -0.99
N PRO A 98 9.16 -16.15 0.20
CA PRO A 98 8.94 -14.70 0.33
C PRO A 98 9.81 -13.85 -0.60
N ALA A 99 11.07 -14.27 -0.83
CA ALA A 99 11.97 -13.56 -1.75
C ALA A 99 11.47 -13.59 -3.20
N ARG A 100 10.84 -14.69 -3.62
CA ARG A 100 10.20 -14.79 -4.94
C ARG A 100 8.94 -13.94 -5.00
N SER A 101 8.09 -13.96 -3.98
CA SER A 101 6.92 -13.09 -3.88
C SER A 101 7.31 -11.61 -4.01
N GLU A 102 8.33 -11.17 -3.26
CA GLU A 102 8.84 -9.80 -3.36
C GLU A 102 9.37 -9.46 -4.75
N THR A 103 10.09 -10.39 -5.39
CA THR A 103 10.61 -10.20 -6.76
C THR A 103 9.46 -10.01 -7.75
N MET A 104 8.41 -10.81 -7.65
CA MET A 104 7.21 -10.68 -8.49
C MET A 104 6.49 -9.34 -8.28
N ILE A 105 6.38 -8.88 -7.02
CA ILE A 105 5.81 -7.57 -6.69
C ILE A 105 6.67 -6.44 -7.29
N ARG A 106 8.00 -6.51 -7.15
CA ARG A 106 8.94 -5.54 -7.73
C ARG A 106 8.80 -5.50 -9.25
N TRP A 107 8.75 -6.65 -9.92
CA TRP A 107 8.54 -6.72 -11.37
C TRP A 107 7.25 -6.02 -11.78
N ALA A 108 6.11 -6.34 -11.15
CA ALA A 108 4.84 -5.72 -11.46
C ALA A 108 4.89 -4.20 -11.34
N MET A 109 5.51 -3.69 -10.27
CA MET A 109 5.70 -2.26 -10.04
C MET A 109 6.64 -1.59 -11.05
N ILE A 110 7.74 -2.24 -11.43
CA ILE A 110 8.64 -1.76 -12.49
C ILE A 110 7.85 -1.61 -13.80
N GLY A 111 7.08 -2.62 -14.19
CA GLY A 111 6.26 -2.57 -15.40
C GLY A 111 5.25 -1.42 -15.38
N ILE A 112 4.65 -1.12 -14.23
CA ILE A 112 3.76 0.03 -14.07
C ILE A 112 4.52 1.35 -14.24
N MET A 113 5.70 1.47 -13.63
CA MET A 113 6.53 2.68 -13.73
C MET A 113 7.00 2.93 -15.16
N VAL A 114 7.47 1.89 -15.86
CA VAL A 114 7.87 1.97 -17.28
C VAL A 114 6.70 2.46 -18.13
N ARG A 115 5.50 1.86 -17.99
CA ARG A 115 4.30 2.30 -18.73
C ARG A 115 3.91 3.74 -18.44
N ARG A 116 4.16 4.26 -17.25
CA ARG A 116 3.89 5.66 -16.89
C ARG A 116 4.89 6.61 -17.54
N LEU A 117 6.17 6.25 -17.52
CA LEU A 117 7.24 7.04 -18.13
C LEU A 117 7.05 7.13 -19.66
N THR A 118 6.66 6.03 -20.31
CA THR A 118 6.48 5.99 -21.76
C THR A 118 5.12 6.47 -22.25
N ARG A 119 4.16 6.74 -21.35
CA ARG A 119 2.79 7.10 -21.75
C ARG A 119 2.70 8.40 -22.54
N GLY A 120 3.66 9.31 -22.37
CA GLY A 120 3.74 10.59 -23.10
C GLY A 120 2.62 11.60 -22.82
N ARG A 121 1.63 11.24 -21.99
CA ARG A 121 0.49 12.09 -21.62
C ARG A 121 0.05 11.83 -20.18
N PRO A 122 -0.42 12.87 -19.46
CA PRO A 122 -0.96 12.72 -18.12
C PRO A 122 -2.08 11.69 -18.06
N ALA A 123 -2.25 11.06 -16.90
CA ALA A 123 -3.36 10.15 -16.70
C ALA A 123 -4.69 10.91 -16.68
N THR A 124 -5.52 10.71 -17.70
CA THR A 124 -6.88 11.21 -17.75
C THR A 124 -7.75 10.39 -16.80
N ARG A 125 -8.39 11.08 -15.84
CA ARG A 125 -9.48 10.48 -15.07
C ARG A 125 -10.66 10.30 -16.02
N PRO A 126 -11.23 9.09 -16.17
CA PRO A 126 -12.48 8.94 -16.90
C PRO A 126 -13.50 9.91 -16.30
N GLY A 127 -14.14 10.72 -17.14
CA GLY A 127 -15.18 11.65 -16.71
C GLY A 127 -16.29 10.92 -15.95
N ARG A 128 -17.10 11.66 -15.19
CA ARG A 128 -18.27 11.11 -14.51
C ARG A 128 -19.15 10.42 -15.56
N ARG A 129 -19.13 9.09 -15.59
CA ARG A 129 -20.05 8.32 -16.42
C ARG A 129 -21.43 8.50 -15.79
N LEU A 130 -22.27 9.33 -16.41
CA LEU A 130 -23.66 9.45 -16.01
C LEU A 130 -24.27 8.05 -16.15
N LEU A 131 -24.60 7.42 -15.04
CA LEU A 131 -25.43 6.24 -15.04
C LEU A 131 -26.81 6.76 -15.44
N LEU A 132 -27.11 6.73 -16.74
CA LEU A 132 -28.47 6.90 -17.23
C LEU A 132 -29.29 5.80 -16.57
N ARG A 133 -30.04 6.17 -15.53
CA ARG A 133 -31.08 5.32 -14.99
C ARG A 133 -32.24 5.46 -15.95
N ASP A 134 -32.25 4.63 -16.98
CA ASP A 134 -33.48 4.38 -17.72
C ASP A 134 -34.40 3.62 -16.76
N VAL A 135 -35.28 4.36 -16.10
CA VAL A 135 -36.36 3.82 -15.27
C VAL A 135 -37.63 3.94 -16.11
N PRO A 136 -38.28 2.84 -16.52
CA PRO A 136 -39.70 2.87 -16.87
C PRO A 136 -40.56 3.04 -15.61
#